data_AF-A0A329SSW7-F1
#
_entry.id   AF-A0A329SSW7-F1
#
_cell.length_a   1.000
_cell.length_b   1.000
_cell.length_c   1.000
_cell.angle_alpha   90.00
_cell.angle_beta   90.00
_cell.angle_gamma   90.00
#
_symmetry.space_group_name_H-M   'P 1'
#
loop_
_entity.id
_entity.type
_entity.pdbx_description
1 polymer ?
#
loop_
_entity_poly.entity_id
_entity_poly.type
_entity_poly.pdbx_seq_one_letter_code
_entity_poly.pdbx_strand_id
1 'polypeptide(L)'
;MLGLTWRSSWSSASDGSVDMQLLRGGVASLSSLPLQLTRPASDASVPCQVSLHWSPQPLRCLQLQLEVQCSARHVELHAEGTRRNMLGEEEQGEVYLGTFRGTKASPEAQNFTMSPIFKQNDRDCDILKSLQTLKVKFVSLTGDKNVLNLQRLQCVFVPMEEVAAVDTSAADLAAKVSGLGLGGPAYVQTMLKGFQQTLEREMETKIARVMDAKLSTLSQRLAFSEQALFQLHKKMDAKDAHVQKSLAQIQQKFSQLEDQLSQFNVVNDTEKENVSEELEQTNGKDSDDVKAEAEQESEGVTE
;
A
#
# COMPACT_ATOMS: atom_id res chain seq x y z
N MET A 1 25.13 15.85 10.75
CA MET A 1 24.78 16.27 9.38
C MET A 1 23.83 15.23 8.79
N LEU A 2 22.69 15.65 8.24
CA LEU A 2 21.84 14.77 7.45
C LEU A 2 22.58 14.43 6.16
N GLY A 3 22.96 13.16 5.98
CA GLY A 3 23.39 12.63 4.69
C GLY A 3 22.17 12.16 3.91
N LEU A 4 22.18 12.39 2.61
CA LEU A 4 21.14 11.93 1.71
C LEU A 4 21.80 11.17 0.57
N THR A 5 21.47 9.89 0.43
CA THR A 5 21.96 9.04 -0.64
C THR A 5 20.80 8.58 -1.50
N TRP A 6 21.10 8.08 -2.69
CA TRP A 6 20.09 7.55 -3.58
C TRP A 6 20.56 6.22 -4.18
N ARG A 7 19.60 5.41 -4.64
CA ARG A 7 19.86 4.14 -5.33
C ARG A 7 18.79 3.88 -6.36
N SER A 8 19.15 3.26 -7.48
CA SER A 8 18.17 2.72 -8.43
C SER A 8 18.22 1.20 -8.50
N SER A 9 17.08 0.56 -8.81
CA SER A 9 17.02 -0.85 -9.21
C SER A 9 17.55 -1.07 -10.63
N TRP A 10 17.62 -0.02 -11.46
CA TRP A 10 18.13 -0.06 -12.82
C TRP A 10 19.51 0.57 -12.89
N SER A 11 20.30 0.17 -13.88
CA SER A 11 21.67 0.64 -14.06
C SER A 11 21.66 1.99 -14.76
N SER A 12 22.51 2.92 -14.31
CA SER A 12 22.76 4.15 -15.06
C SER A 12 23.85 3.92 -16.10
N ALA A 13 23.67 4.48 -17.29
CA ALA A 13 24.68 4.46 -18.34
C ALA A 13 25.82 5.49 -18.12
N SER A 14 25.66 6.42 -17.17
CA SER A 14 26.68 7.44 -16.91
C SER A 14 27.71 6.92 -15.90
N ASP A 15 28.97 6.83 -16.33
CA ASP A 15 30.16 6.59 -15.48
C ASP A 15 30.47 7.76 -14.51
N GLY A 16 29.67 8.83 -14.54
CA GLY A 16 29.78 9.95 -13.62
C GLY A 16 29.19 9.62 -12.24
N SER A 17 29.86 10.09 -11.18
CA SER A 17 29.30 10.07 -9.83
C SER A 17 28.03 10.92 -9.80
N VAL A 18 26.87 10.27 -9.77
CA VAL A 18 25.59 10.93 -9.53
C VAL A 18 25.42 11.07 -8.03
N ASP A 19 25.51 12.30 -7.54
CA ASP A 19 25.33 12.59 -6.11
C ASP A 19 24.04 13.38 -5.85
N MET A 20 23.53 13.29 -4.62
CA MET A 20 22.40 14.08 -4.15
C MET A 20 22.87 15.41 -3.58
N GLN A 21 22.42 16.51 -4.17
CA GLN A 21 22.66 17.85 -3.66
C GLN A 21 21.53 18.26 -2.73
N LEU A 22 21.87 18.49 -1.46
CA LEU A 22 20.98 19.15 -0.51
C LEU A 22 21.24 20.66 -0.56
N LEU A 23 20.33 21.39 -1.22
CA LEU A 23 20.34 22.84 -1.31
C LEU A 23 19.78 23.47 -0.03
N ARG A 24 20.27 24.68 0.29
CA ARG A 24 19.72 25.47 1.40
C ARG A 24 18.23 25.73 1.18
N GLY A 25 17.42 25.52 2.22
CA GLY A 25 15.96 25.68 2.14
C GLY A 25 15.17 24.38 2.01
N GLY A 26 15.79 23.22 2.29
CA GLY A 26 15.09 21.94 2.32
C GLY A 26 14.80 21.36 0.94
N VAL A 27 15.66 21.64 -0.04
CA VAL A 27 15.51 21.11 -1.39
C VAL A 27 16.61 20.08 -1.64
N ALA A 28 16.25 18.86 -1.98
CA ALA A 28 17.15 17.80 -2.37
C ALA A 28 16.96 17.46 -3.86
N SER A 29 18.03 17.44 -4.64
CA SER A 29 17.97 17.14 -6.08
C SER A 29 19.14 16.26 -6.50
N LEU A 30 18.92 15.42 -7.51
CA LEU A 30 20.03 14.74 -8.19
C LEU A 30 20.85 15.76 -8.99
N SER A 31 22.18 15.71 -8.84
CA SER A 31 23.13 16.66 -9.44
C SER A 31 23.32 16.51 -10.96
N SER A 32 23.08 15.32 -11.50
CA SER A 32 23.47 14.92 -12.86
C SER A 32 22.27 14.44 -13.67
N LEU A 33 21.24 15.29 -13.73
CA LEU A 33 20.08 15.10 -14.60
C LEU A 33 20.29 15.84 -15.94
N PRO A 34 19.82 15.28 -17.08
CA PRO A 34 18.96 14.10 -17.20
C PRO A 34 19.73 12.77 -17.03
N LEU A 35 19.09 11.81 -16.35
CA LEU A 35 19.61 10.48 -16.11
C LEU A 35 18.86 9.45 -16.97
N GLN A 36 19.61 8.59 -17.65
CA GLN A 36 19.06 7.44 -18.35
C GLN A 36 19.33 6.18 -17.54
N LEU A 37 18.25 5.51 -17.13
CA LEU A 37 18.30 4.25 -16.39
C LEU A 37 17.85 3.13 -17.32
N THR A 38 18.70 2.11 -17.44
CA THR A 38 18.49 0.95 -18.31
C THR A 38 18.19 -0.29 -17.49
N ARG A 39 17.19 -1.05 -17.92
CA ARG A 39 16.81 -2.31 -17.27
C ARG A 39 17.98 -3.30 -17.29
N PRO A 40 18.33 -3.91 -16.15
CA PRO A 40 19.34 -4.95 -16.11
C PRO A 40 18.85 -6.21 -16.84
N ALA A 41 19.74 -6.84 -17.62
CA ALA A 41 19.40 -8.02 -18.42
C ALA A 41 19.02 -9.24 -17.56
N SER A 42 19.45 -9.27 -16.29
CA SER A 42 19.24 -10.38 -15.37
C SER A 42 17.83 -10.46 -14.78
N ASP A 43 17.03 -9.40 -14.87
CA ASP A 43 15.72 -9.37 -14.19
C ASP A 43 14.68 -8.55 -14.97
N ALA A 44 14.01 -9.23 -15.90
CA ALA A 44 13.00 -8.62 -16.77
C ALA A 44 11.72 -8.21 -16.04
N SER A 45 11.53 -8.65 -14.79
CA SER A 45 10.29 -8.48 -14.04
C SER A 45 10.27 -7.22 -13.15
N VAL A 46 11.44 -6.69 -12.78
CA VAL A 46 11.55 -5.63 -11.78
C VAL A 46 11.30 -4.25 -12.41
N PRO A 47 10.27 -3.52 -11.95
CA PRO A 47 10.03 -2.15 -12.39
C PRO A 47 11.18 -1.23 -11.96
N CYS A 48 11.41 -0.17 -12.71
CA CYS A 48 12.40 0.82 -12.33
C CYS A 48 11.96 1.48 -11.01
N GLN A 49 12.84 1.46 -10.01
CA GLN A 49 12.64 2.08 -8.72
C GLN A 49 13.83 2.96 -8.40
N VAL A 50 13.57 4.15 -7.86
CA VAL A 50 14.58 5.04 -7.28
C VAL A 50 14.25 5.24 -5.81
N SER A 51 15.20 4.96 -4.93
CA SER A 51 15.07 5.14 -3.49
C SER A 51 15.96 6.28 -3.04
N LEU A 52 15.41 7.25 -2.33
CA LEU A 52 16.13 8.32 -1.63
C LEU A 52 16.23 7.94 -0.15
N HIS A 53 17.41 7.98 0.43
CA HIS A 53 17.66 7.49 1.79
C HIS A 53 18.36 8.56 2.65
N TRP A 54 17.75 8.91 3.78
CA TRP A 54 18.29 9.86 4.74
C TRP A 54 19.04 9.13 5.85
N SER A 55 20.34 9.35 5.98
CA SER A 55 21.21 8.67 6.95
C SER A 55 22.33 9.60 7.42
N PRO A 56 22.76 9.58 8.69
CA PRO A 56 22.38 8.63 9.75
C PRO A 56 21.07 8.97 10.46
N GLN A 57 20.48 10.13 10.20
CA GLN A 57 19.23 10.57 10.83
C GLN A 57 18.09 10.63 9.82
N PRO A 58 16.87 10.20 10.20
CA PRO A 58 15.71 10.32 9.33
C PRO A 58 15.33 11.79 9.12
N LEU A 59 14.73 12.08 7.97
CA LEU A 59 14.16 13.38 7.68
C LEU A 59 12.91 13.62 8.53
N ARG A 60 12.85 14.76 9.20
CA ARG A 60 11.67 15.24 9.91
C ARG A 60 11.13 16.47 9.20
N CYS A 61 9.94 16.39 8.62
CA CYS A 61 9.36 17.48 7.84
C CYS A 61 7.85 17.64 8.07
N LEU A 62 7.39 18.89 7.99
CA LEU A 62 5.97 19.26 8.05
C LEU A 62 5.26 19.00 6.72
N GLN A 63 6.00 19.15 5.62
CA GLN A 63 5.51 18.97 4.26
C GLN A 63 6.64 18.42 3.38
N LEU A 64 6.26 17.55 2.44
CA LEU A 64 7.12 16.96 1.43
C LEU A 64 6.46 17.11 0.05
N GLN A 65 7.15 17.70 -0.91
CA GLN A 65 6.73 17.79 -2.30
C GLN A 65 7.78 17.10 -3.17
N LEU A 66 7.35 16.15 -3.99
CA LEU A 66 8.22 15.47 -4.94
C LEU A 66 7.94 16.00 -6.33
N GLU A 67 8.93 16.59 -6.99
CA GLU A 67 8.87 16.98 -8.40
C GLU A 67 9.60 15.96 -9.26
N VAL A 68 8.86 15.30 -10.13
CA VAL A 68 9.41 14.31 -11.07
C VAL A 68 9.05 14.70 -12.49
N GLN A 69 10.02 14.63 -13.39
CA GLN A 69 9.83 14.73 -14.83
C GLN A 69 10.51 13.54 -15.49
N CYS A 70 9.75 12.65 -16.11
CA CYS A 70 10.28 11.40 -16.65
C CYS A 70 9.47 10.82 -17.81
N SER A 71 9.98 9.77 -18.47
CA SER A 71 9.27 9.05 -19.55
C SER A 71 8.14 8.13 -19.05
N ALA A 72 7.90 8.04 -17.74
CA ALA A 72 6.83 7.24 -17.14
C ALA A 72 5.54 8.06 -16.96
N ARG A 73 4.41 7.52 -17.40
CA ARG A 73 3.08 8.10 -17.24
C ARG A 73 2.55 7.99 -15.80
N HIS A 74 2.93 6.94 -15.08
CA HIS A 74 2.47 6.66 -13.72
C HIS A 74 3.65 6.31 -12.81
N VAL A 75 3.60 6.83 -11.58
CA VAL A 75 4.58 6.56 -10.53
C VAL A 75 3.86 6.18 -9.25
N GLU A 76 4.32 5.11 -8.60
CA GLU A 76 3.93 4.70 -7.25
C GLU A 76 4.92 5.26 -6.24
N LEU A 77 4.42 5.83 -5.15
CA LEU A 77 5.24 6.37 -4.07
C LEU A 77 5.05 5.57 -2.79
N HIS A 78 6.18 5.18 -2.19
CA HIS A 78 6.22 4.52 -0.89
C HIS A 78 7.19 5.28 0.03
N ALA A 79 6.81 5.45 1.29
CA ALA A 79 7.64 6.06 2.31
C ALA A 79 7.91 5.05 3.43
N GLU A 80 9.14 4.97 3.87
CA GLU A 80 9.59 4.09 4.95
C GLU A 80 10.18 4.93 6.08
N GLY A 81 9.86 4.58 7.31
CA GLY A 81 10.22 5.39 8.47
C GLY A 81 9.48 4.95 9.74
N THR A 82 9.46 5.83 10.74
CA THR A 82 8.69 5.61 11.97
C THR A 82 7.29 6.18 11.84
N ARG A 83 6.26 5.37 12.11
CA ARG A 83 4.86 5.80 12.12
C ARG A 83 4.17 5.36 13.41
N ARG A 84 3.05 6.00 13.75
CA ARG A 84 2.18 5.51 14.81
C ARG A 84 1.25 4.43 14.31
N ASN A 85 1.24 3.29 14.98
CA ASN A 85 0.31 2.20 14.72
C ASN A 85 -1.11 2.53 15.24
N MET A 86 -2.05 1.62 15.02
CA MET A 86 -3.43 1.76 15.51
C MET A 86 -3.53 1.77 17.04
N LEU A 87 -2.49 1.44 17.79
CA LEU A 87 -2.45 1.55 19.25
C LEU A 87 -1.81 2.89 19.70
N GLY A 88 -1.25 3.65 18.76
CA GLY A 88 -0.55 4.91 19.03
C GLY A 88 0.92 4.73 19.39
N GLU A 89 1.46 3.52 19.26
CA GLU A 89 2.86 3.18 19.48
C GLU A 89 3.67 3.47 18.23
N GLU A 90 4.95 3.80 18.40
CA GLU A 90 5.86 4.06 17.30
C GLU A 90 6.42 2.73 16.76
N GLU A 91 6.21 2.48 15.47
CA GLU A 91 6.73 1.31 14.76
C GLU A 91 7.47 1.74 13.49
N GLN A 92 8.45 0.94 13.08
CA GLN A 92 9.06 1.09 11.77
C GLN A 92 8.17 0.41 10.72
N GLY A 93 7.87 1.12 9.63
CA GLY A 93 7.00 0.57 8.60
C GLY A 93 7.10 1.30 7.27
N GLU A 94 6.59 0.64 6.23
CA GLU A 94 6.40 1.21 4.91
C GLU A 94 4.94 1.62 4.72
N VAL A 95 4.74 2.78 4.12
CA VAL A 95 3.43 3.35 3.80
C VAL A 95 3.38 3.64 2.31
N TYR A 96 2.32 3.14 1.68
CA TYR A 96 1.99 3.49 0.31
C TYR A 96 1.31 4.86 0.27
N LEU A 97 1.94 5.83 -0.40
CA LEU A 97 1.44 7.20 -0.49
C LEU A 97 0.49 7.43 -1.68
N GLY A 98 0.54 6.56 -2.70
CA GLY A 98 -0.38 6.60 -3.83
C GLY A 98 0.27 6.36 -5.20
N THR A 99 -0.57 6.24 -6.23
CA THR A 99 -0.17 6.26 -7.63
C THR A 99 -0.49 7.64 -8.21
N PHE A 100 0.51 8.27 -8.81
CA PHE A 100 0.39 9.59 -9.41
C PHE A 100 0.52 9.47 -10.92
N ARG A 101 -0.45 10.05 -11.62
CA ARG A 101 -0.44 10.14 -13.09
C ARG A 101 0.19 11.46 -13.50
N GLY A 102 1.23 11.40 -14.32
CA GLY A 102 1.89 12.57 -14.84
C GLY A 102 1.13 13.24 -15.98
N THR A 103 1.37 14.53 -16.15
CA THR A 103 0.81 15.38 -17.21
C THR A 103 1.88 15.72 -18.24
N LYS A 104 1.50 15.82 -19.51
CA LYS A 104 2.40 16.28 -20.57
C LYS A 104 2.26 17.78 -20.74
N ALA A 105 3.38 18.47 -20.98
CA ALA A 105 3.35 19.89 -21.33
C ALA A 105 2.74 20.14 -22.72
N SER A 106 2.95 19.21 -23.67
CA SER A 106 2.36 19.23 -25.01
C SER A 106 2.06 17.81 -25.50
N PRO A 107 1.21 17.62 -26.52
CA PRO A 107 0.92 16.29 -27.08
C PRO A 107 2.18 15.56 -27.59
N GLU A 108 3.13 16.33 -28.12
CA GLU A 108 4.41 15.87 -28.67
C GLU A 108 5.46 15.57 -27.59
N ALA A 109 5.28 16.06 -26.36
CA ALA A 109 6.21 15.81 -25.28
C ALA A 109 6.26 14.31 -24.94
N GLN A 110 7.47 13.77 -24.82
CA GLN A 110 7.70 12.38 -24.42
C GLN A 110 7.79 12.19 -22.91
N ASN A 111 7.94 13.28 -22.15
CA ASN A 111 8.06 13.26 -20.71
C ASN A 111 6.78 13.76 -20.02
N PHE A 112 6.52 13.18 -18.86
CA PHE A 112 5.43 13.48 -17.98
C PHE A 112 5.97 14.16 -16.73
N THR A 113 5.26 15.18 -16.27
CA THR A 113 5.58 15.91 -15.05
C THR A 113 4.58 15.55 -13.97
N MET A 114 5.06 15.41 -12.73
CA MET A 114 4.23 15.16 -11.56
C MET A 114 4.83 15.87 -10.34
N SER A 115 3.95 16.39 -9.50
CA SER A 115 4.32 17.19 -8.32
C SER A 115 3.45 16.87 -7.10
N PRO A 116 3.38 15.61 -6.62
CA PRO A 116 2.60 15.29 -5.43
C PRO A 116 3.14 15.98 -4.18
N ILE A 117 2.21 16.39 -3.31
CA ILE A 117 2.47 17.10 -2.05
C ILE A 117 1.84 16.30 -0.91
N PHE A 118 2.61 16.09 0.14
CA PHE A 118 2.25 15.36 1.34
C PHE A 118 2.40 16.26 2.56
N LYS A 119 1.38 16.36 3.41
CA LYS A 119 1.45 17.13 4.65
C LYS A 119 1.41 16.18 5.82
N GLN A 120 2.25 16.44 6.82
CA GLN A 120 2.36 15.57 7.99
C GLN A 120 1.04 15.42 8.76
N ASN A 121 0.16 16.43 8.72
CA ASN A 121 -1.15 16.41 9.36
C ASN A 121 -2.20 15.59 8.59
N ASP A 122 -1.86 15.10 7.39
CA ASP A 122 -2.73 14.20 6.64
C ASP A 122 -2.74 12.82 7.31
N ARG A 123 -3.90 12.16 7.29
CA ARG A 123 -4.18 10.92 8.03
C ARG A 123 -3.11 9.84 7.88
N ASP A 124 -2.53 9.72 6.67
CA ASP A 124 -1.60 8.65 6.31
C ASP A 124 -0.14 9.12 6.24
N CYS A 125 0.14 10.39 6.54
CA CYS A 125 1.46 11.01 6.37
C CYS A 125 2.22 11.24 7.69
N ASP A 126 1.81 10.57 8.78
CA ASP A 126 2.53 10.65 10.07
C ASP A 126 3.99 10.16 9.95
N ILE A 127 4.28 9.34 8.93
CA ILE A 127 5.62 8.87 8.54
C ILE A 127 6.61 10.02 8.29
N LEU A 128 6.14 11.22 7.93
CA LEU A 128 6.98 12.41 7.70
C LEU A 128 7.63 12.95 8.98
N LYS A 129 7.19 12.50 10.16
CA LYS A 129 7.86 12.79 11.44
C LYS A 129 9.25 12.18 11.54
N SER A 130 9.50 11.11 10.81
CA SER A 130 10.72 10.30 10.84
C SER A 130 10.84 9.48 9.55
N LEU A 131 11.06 10.15 8.42
CA LEU A 131 11.18 9.55 7.11
C LEU A 131 12.63 9.07 6.87
N GLN A 132 12.81 7.77 6.72
CA GLN A 132 14.11 7.16 6.45
C GLN A 132 14.36 7.01 4.94
N THR A 133 13.34 6.54 4.20
CA THR A 133 13.48 6.26 2.76
C THR A 133 12.22 6.67 2.00
N LEU A 134 12.40 7.32 0.84
CA LEU A 134 11.33 7.58 -0.12
C LEU A 134 11.60 6.76 -1.38
N LYS A 135 10.68 5.85 -1.74
CA LYS A 135 10.79 5.00 -2.93
C LYS A 135 9.83 5.51 -4.01
N VAL A 136 10.38 5.70 -5.19
CA VAL A 136 9.71 6.19 -6.39
C VAL A 136 9.76 5.08 -7.43
N LYS A 137 8.62 4.44 -7.69
CA LYS A 137 8.52 3.30 -8.59
C LYS A 137 7.80 3.70 -9.87
N PHE A 138 8.46 3.51 -11.01
CA PHE A 138 7.99 3.93 -12.32
C PHE A 138 7.27 2.76 -13.00
N VAL A 139 5.94 2.75 -12.97
CA VAL A 139 5.13 1.56 -13.33
C VAL A 139 4.55 1.59 -14.74
N SER A 140 4.57 2.74 -15.42
CA SER A 140 3.96 2.89 -16.75
C SER A 140 4.88 3.67 -17.69
N LEU A 141 5.95 3.03 -18.14
CA LEU A 141 6.88 3.61 -19.12
C LEU A 141 6.21 3.80 -20.48
N THR A 142 6.60 4.86 -21.17
CA THR A 142 6.16 5.15 -22.54
C THR A 142 7.35 5.17 -23.49
N GLY A 143 7.14 4.74 -24.74
CA GLY A 143 8.24 4.50 -25.68
C GLY A 143 8.96 3.19 -25.38
N ASP A 144 10.27 3.25 -25.15
CA ASP A 144 11.08 2.08 -24.80
C ASP A 144 10.81 1.63 -23.36
N LYS A 145 10.31 0.39 -23.21
CA LYS A 145 9.99 -0.19 -21.90
C LYS A 145 11.23 -0.62 -21.11
N ASN A 146 12.41 -0.59 -21.70
CA ASN A 146 13.66 -0.98 -21.07
C ASN A 146 14.49 0.23 -20.61
N VAL A 147 14.02 1.46 -20.89
CA VAL A 147 14.74 2.69 -20.60
C VAL A 147 13.82 3.69 -19.90
N LEU A 148 14.25 4.18 -18.74
CA LEU A 148 13.65 5.30 -18.05
C LEU A 148 14.52 6.54 -18.30
N ASN A 149 13.93 7.56 -18.90
CA ASN A 149 14.55 8.87 -19.00
C ASN A 149 14.01 9.73 -17.86
N LEU A 150 14.89 10.11 -16.93
CA LEU A 150 14.58 10.93 -15.76
C LEU A 150 15.20 12.32 -15.95
N GLN A 151 14.38 13.32 -16.22
CA GLN A 151 14.83 14.71 -16.42
C GLN A 151 14.84 15.54 -15.14
N ARG A 152 13.93 15.24 -14.22
CA ARG A 152 13.83 15.91 -12.92
C ARG A 152 13.49 14.90 -11.84
N LEU A 153 14.22 14.93 -10.74
CA LEU A 153 13.85 14.30 -9.47
C LEU A 153 14.31 15.21 -8.35
N GLN A 154 13.36 15.96 -7.80
CA GLN A 154 13.61 16.94 -6.76
C GLN A 154 12.61 16.75 -5.62
N CYS A 155 13.11 16.81 -4.41
CA CYS A 155 12.36 16.64 -3.19
C CYS A 155 12.44 17.94 -2.39
N VAL A 156 11.33 18.67 -2.31
CA VAL A 156 11.20 19.93 -1.59
C VAL A 156 10.49 19.65 -0.28
N PHE A 157 11.12 19.93 0.84
CA PHE A 157 10.56 19.67 2.16
C PHE A 157 10.70 20.86 3.10
N VAL A 158 9.72 21.02 3.97
CA VAL A 158 9.74 22.01 5.05
C VAL A 158 10.21 21.30 6.31
N PRO A 159 11.45 21.51 6.77
CA PRO A 159 11.98 20.81 7.94
C PRO A 159 11.20 21.17 9.20
N MET A 160 11.08 20.22 10.10
CA MET A 160 10.62 20.48 11.47
C MET A 160 11.78 21.06 12.28
N GLU A 161 11.52 22.02 13.17
CA GLU A 161 12.54 22.50 14.10
C GLU A 161 13.14 21.33 14.88
N GLU A 162 14.46 21.35 15.06
CA GLU A 162 15.15 20.38 15.90
C GLU A 162 14.58 20.49 17.32
N VAL A 163 13.90 19.44 17.77
CA VAL A 163 13.62 19.27 19.19
C VAL A 163 14.99 19.07 19.81
N ALA A 164 15.54 20.14 20.41
CA ALA A 164 16.76 20.06 21.19
C ALA A 164 16.61 18.85 22.12
N ALA A 165 17.46 17.85 21.93
CA ALA A 165 17.63 16.83 22.95
C ALA A 165 17.96 17.61 24.22
N VAL A 166 17.04 17.60 25.19
CA VAL A 166 17.33 18.17 26.49
C VAL A 166 18.40 17.27 27.07
N ASP A 167 19.67 17.64 26.85
CA ASP A 167 20.79 17.04 27.53
C ASP A 167 20.63 17.36 29.02
N THR A 168 19.93 16.49 29.73
CA THR A 168 19.84 16.47 31.19
C THR A 168 21.16 16.00 31.81
N SER A 169 22.31 16.47 31.30
CA SER A 169 23.57 16.20 31.97
C SER A 169 23.70 17.15 33.16
N ALA A 170 23.62 16.60 34.37
CA ALA A 170 23.73 17.37 35.62
C ALA A 170 25.05 18.17 35.73
N ALA A 171 26.06 17.79 34.94
CA ALA A 171 27.37 18.43 34.89
C ALA A 171 27.32 19.86 34.33
N ASP A 172 26.49 20.12 33.33
CA ASP A 172 26.46 21.42 32.63
C ASP A 172 25.63 22.49 33.39
N LEU A 173 24.67 22.02 34.19
CA LEU A 173 23.92 22.88 35.11
C LEU A 173 24.78 23.34 36.31
N ALA A 174 25.61 22.44 36.86
CA ALA A 174 26.50 22.76 37.97
C ALA A 174 27.59 23.79 37.59
N ALA A 175 28.09 23.74 36.35
CA ALA A 175 29.07 24.69 35.82
C ALA A 175 28.47 26.10 35.66
N LYS A 176 27.22 26.21 35.17
CA LYS A 176 26.54 27.51 35.00
C LYS A 176 26.14 28.17 36.31
N VAL A 177 25.79 27.40 37.34
CA VAL A 177 25.41 27.93 38.65
C VAL A 177 26.64 28.41 39.45
N SER A 178 27.80 27.79 39.24
CA SER A 178 29.06 28.21 39.89
C SER A 178 29.57 29.58 39.43
N GLY A 179 29.05 30.12 38.32
CA GLY A 179 29.40 31.45 37.79
C GLY A 179 28.58 32.61 38.35
N LEU A 180 27.53 32.36 39.14
CA LEU A 180 26.53 33.38 39.50
C LEU A 180 26.71 34.06 40.87
N GLY A 181 27.78 33.79 41.62
CA GLY A 181 28.25 34.65 42.72
C GLY A 181 27.22 35.02 43.81
N LEU A 182 26.22 34.17 44.09
CA LEU A 182 25.12 34.47 45.01
C LEU A 182 25.22 33.63 46.29
N GLY A 183 25.81 34.19 47.34
CA GLY A 183 25.59 33.75 48.73
C GLY A 183 26.20 32.40 49.14
N GLY A 184 26.49 32.25 50.44
CA GLY A 184 27.22 31.09 50.97
C GLY A 184 26.60 29.72 50.65
N PRO A 185 27.44 28.65 50.64
CA PRO A 185 27.11 27.34 50.08
C PRO A 185 25.85 26.68 50.64
N ALA A 186 25.49 26.96 51.90
CA ALA A 186 24.29 26.40 52.55
C ALA A 186 22.96 26.99 52.05
N TYR A 187 22.94 28.29 51.68
CA TYR A 187 21.72 28.94 51.17
C TYR A 187 21.43 28.50 49.73
N VAL A 188 22.46 28.45 48.90
CA VAL A 188 22.37 27.96 47.51
C VAL A 188 21.93 26.50 47.46
N GLN A 189 22.44 25.66 48.36
CA GLN A 189 22.05 24.25 48.44
C GLN A 189 20.60 24.06 48.90
N THR A 190 20.11 24.88 49.83
CA THR A 190 18.72 24.84 50.28
C THR A 190 17.76 25.33 49.18
N MET A 191 18.17 26.38 48.45
CA MET A 191 17.42 26.91 47.31
C MET A 191 17.37 25.91 46.15
N LEU A 192 18.51 25.30 45.79
CA LEU A 192 18.58 24.23 44.78
C LEU A 192 17.68 23.04 45.13
N LYS A 193 17.66 22.63 46.40
CA LYS A 193 16.79 21.53 46.86
C LYS A 193 15.31 21.90 46.76
N GLY A 194 14.95 23.15 47.05
CA GLY A 194 13.59 23.66 46.86
C GLY A 194 13.17 23.74 45.39
N PHE A 195 14.09 24.17 44.51
CA PHE A 195 13.86 24.14 43.06
C PHE A 195 13.70 22.72 42.52
N GLN A 196 14.53 21.79 42.97
CA GLN A 196 14.44 20.37 42.59
C GLN A 196 13.08 19.78 42.99
N GLN A 197 12.64 19.98 44.23
CA GLN A 197 11.33 19.50 44.69
C GLN A 197 10.16 20.13 43.92
N THR A 198 10.29 21.40 43.52
CA THR A 198 9.27 22.08 42.73
C THR A 198 9.20 21.50 41.31
N LEU A 199 10.35 21.27 40.68
CA LEU A 199 10.44 20.64 39.36
C LEU A 199 9.92 19.20 39.37
N GLU A 200 10.27 18.41 40.40
CA GLU A 200 9.76 17.05 40.58
C GLU A 200 8.23 17.06 40.66
N ARG A 201 7.65 17.94 41.48
CA ARG A 201 6.19 18.07 41.62
C ARG A 201 5.51 18.54 40.33
N GLU A 202 6.12 19.46 39.60
CA GLU A 202 5.60 19.94 38.32
C GLU A 202 5.66 18.83 37.26
N MET A 203 6.75 18.06 37.22
CA MET A 203 6.88 16.88 36.36
C MET A 203 5.83 15.83 36.69
N GLU A 204 5.65 15.46 37.95
CA GLU A 204 4.61 14.51 38.40
C GLU A 204 3.23 14.97 37.95
N THR A 205 2.92 16.26 38.13
CA THR A 205 1.64 16.83 37.71
C THR A 205 1.46 16.80 36.19
N LYS A 206 2.52 17.10 35.43
CA LYS A 206 2.49 17.06 33.97
C LYS A 206 2.34 15.63 33.44
N ILE A 207 3.03 14.67 34.05
CA ILE A 207 2.91 13.24 33.74
C ILE A 207 1.49 12.77 34.03
N ALA A 208 0.93 13.07 35.21
CA ALA A 208 -0.44 12.70 35.56
C ALA A 208 -1.46 13.25 34.54
N ARG A 209 -1.36 14.53 34.18
CA ARG A 209 -2.25 15.14 33.16
C ARG A 209 -2.10 14.50 31.78
N VAL A 210 -0.87 14.19 31.36
CA VAL A 210 -0.63 13.53 30.07
C VAL A 210 -1.18 12.10 30.10
N MET A 211 -0.99 11.37 31.20
CA MET A 211 -1.56 10.05 31.40
C MET A 211 -3.09 10.09 31.34
N ASP A 212 -3.74 11.00 32.04
CA ASP A 212 -5.19 11.16 32.01
C ASP A 212 -5.71 11.46 30.60
N ALA A 213 -5.05 12.36 29.87
CA ALA A 213 -5.40 12.68 28.49
C ALA A 213 -5.22 11.46 27.56
N LYS A 214 -4.16 10.68 27.75
CA LYS A 214 -3.89 9.46 26.98
C LYS A 214 -4.90 8.36 27.30
N LEU A 215 -5.20 8.13 28.57
CA LEU A 215 -6.21 7.16 29.02
C LEU A 215 -7.60 7.54 28.52
N SER A 216 -7.97 8.82 28.57
CA SER A 216 -9.22 9.32 28.02
C SER A 216 -9.30 9.08 26.51
N THR A 217 -8.22 9.37 25.77
CA THR A 217 -8.16 9.12 24.32
C THR A 217 -8.28 7.64 24.00
N LEU A 218 -7.58 6.77 24.74
CA LEU A 218 -7.66 5.31 24.56
C LEU A 218 -9.06 4.79 24.86
N SER A 219 -9.69 5.25 25.95
CA SER A 219 -11.06 4.91 26.30
C SER A 219 -12.06 5.31 25.19
N GLN A 220 -11.91 6.52 24.65
CA GLN A 220 -12.76 6.98 23.55
C GLN A 220 -12.56 6.13 22.28
N ARG A 221 -11.32 5.78 21.95
CA ARG A 221 -11.01 4.91 20.80
C ARG A 221 -11.53 3.50 20.99
N LEU A 222 -11.48 2.97 22.21
CA LEU A 222 -12.05 1.67 22.55
C LEU A 222 -13.57 1.68 22.31
N ALA A 223 -14.27 2.71 22.81
CA ALA A 223 -15.72 2.86 22.60
C ALA A 223 -16.09 2.93 21.11
N PHE A 224 -15.32 3.68 20.30
CA PHE A 224 -15.54 3.70 18.84
C PHE A 224 -15.28 2.35 18.18
N SER A 225 -14.25 1.62 18.63
CA SER A 225 -13.95 0.28 18.13
C SER A 225 -15.06 -0.71 18.47
N GLU A 226 -15.59 -0.68 19.71
CA GLU A 226 -16.73 -1.50 20.14
C GLU A 226 -17.97 -1.21 19.29
N GLN A 227 -18.26 0.06 19.01
CA GLN A 227 -19.36 0.45 18.13
C GLN A 227 -19.18 -0.06 16.70
N ALA A 228 -17.96 0.02 16.17
CA ALA A 228 -17.65 -0.50 14.83
C ALA A 228 -17.80 -2.03 14.75
N LEU A 229 -17.34 -2.76 15.77
CA LEU A 229 -17.52 -4.21 15.88
C LEU A 229 -19.00 -4.58 15.94
N PHE A 230 -19.81 -3.85 16.72
CA PHE A 230 -21.25 -4.08 16.77
C PHE A 230 -21.94 -3.88 15.41
N GLN A 231 -21.54 -2.86 14.65
CA GLN A 231 -22.06 -2.64 13.29
C GLN A 231 -21.63 -3.74 12.31
N LEU A 232 -20.39 -4.22 12.43
CA LEU A 232 -19.87 -5.34 11.64
C LEU A 232 -20.66 -6.62 11.92
N HIS A 233 -20.90 -6.93 13.20
CA HIS A 233 -21.72 -8.08 13.60
C HIS A 233 -23.12 -7.99 12.98
N LYS A 234 -23.78 -6.83 13.09
CA LYS A 234 -25.10 -6.62 12.47
C LYS A 234 -25.10 -6.80 10.94
N LYS A 235 -24.04 -6.36 10.26
CA LYS A 235 -23.90 -6.56 8.80
C LYS A 235 -23.64 -8.01 8.43
N MET A 236 -22.91 -8.75 9.27
CA MET A 236 -22.67 -10.17 9.12
C MET A 236 -23.98 -10.95 9.25
N ASP A 237 -24.77 -10.69 10.30
CA ASP A 237 -26.08 -11.32 10.50
C ASP A 237 -27.02 -11.08 9.31
N ALA A 238 -27.02 -9.86 8.77
CA ALA A 238 -27.81 -9.51 7.59
C ALA A 238 -27.32 -10.24 6.32
N LYS A 239 -26.01 -10.41 6.15
CA LYS A 239 -25.44 -11.18 5.04
C LYS A 239 -25.75 -12.66 5.16
N ASP A 240 -25.67 -13.24 6.34
CA ASP A 240 -25.99 -14.65 6.57
C ASP A 240 -27.46 -14.94 6.27
N ALA A 241 -28.36 -14.07 6.73
CA ALA A 241 -29.79 -14.16 6.38
C ALA A 241 -30.02 -14.05 4.86
N HIS A 242 -29.29 -13.17 4.17
CA HIS A 242 -29.37 -13.04 2.72
C HIS A 242 -28.87 -14.30 2.00
N VAL A 243 -27.74 -14.88 2.44
CA VAL A 243 -27.19 -16.12 1.86
C VAL A 243 -28.14 -17.28 2.08
N GLN A 244 -28.68 -17.45 3.28
CA GLN A 244 -29.69 -18.49 3.56
C GLN A 244 -30.92 -18.33 2.66
N LYS A 245 -31.43 -17.11 2.49
CA LYS A 245 -32.55 -16.85 1.57
C LYS A 245 -32.22 -17.18 0.13
N SER A 246 -31.03 -16.80 -0.34
CA SER A 246 -30.57 -17.12 -1.70
C SER A 246 -30.44 -18.62 -1.92
N LEU A 247 -29.93 -19.36 -0.91
CA LEU A 247 -29.78 -20.81 -0.98
C LEU A 247 -31.15 -21.51 -1.03
N ALA A 248 -32.11 -21.07 -0.22
CA ALA A 248 -33.48 -21.58 -0.28
C ALA A 248 -34.14 -21.32 -1.64
N GLN A 249 -33.90 -20.15 -2.25
CA GLN A 249 -34.39 -19.84 -3.60
C GLN A 249 -33.75 -20.75 -4.67
N ILE A 250 -32.45 -21.03 -4.56
CA ILE A 250 -31.76 -21.94 -5.48
C ILE A 250 -32.33 -23.35 -5.35
N GLN A 251 -32.52 -23.85 -4.12
CA GLN A 251 -33.13 -25.15 -3.87
C GLN A 251 -34.53 -25.24 -4.48
N GLN A 252 -35.36 -24.20 -4.30
CA GLN A 252 -36.70 -24.16 -4.90
C GLN A 252 -36.66 -24.21 -6.43
N LYS A 253 -35.72 -23.50 -7.07
CA LYS A 253 -35.54 -23.56 -8.52
C LYS A 253 -35.07 -24.92 -9.00
N PHE A 254 -34.19 -25.59 -8.24
CA PHE A 254 -33.78 -26.95 -8.56
C PHE A 254 -34.94 -27.94 -8.47
N SER A 255 -35.77 -27.88 -7.42
CA SER A 255 -36.98 -28.71 -7.33
C SER A 255 -37.93 -28.45 -8.50
N GLN A 256 -38.14 -27.19 -8.89
CA GLN A 256 -38.96 -26.87 -10.07
C GLN A 256 -38.38 -27.44 -11.36
N LEU A 257 -37.06 -27.39 -11.55
CA LEU A 257 -36.40 -27.98 -12.71
C LEU A 257 -36.50 -29.51 -12.71
N GLU A 258 -36.40 -30.14 -11.54
CA GLU A 258 -36.58 -31.59 -11.38
C GLU A 258 -38.03 -32.02 -11.68
N ASP A 259 -39.02 -31.25 -11.23
CA ASP A 259 -40.43 -31.46 -11.56
C ASP A 259 -40.68 -31.29 -13.08
N GLN A 260 -40.05 -30.31 -13.71
CA GLN A 260 -40.14 -30.11 -15.16
C GLN A 260 -39.47 -31.26 -15.94
N LEU A 261 -38.31 -31.73 -15.49
CA LEU A 261 -37.59 -32.83 -16.12
C LEU A 261 -38.35 -34.15 -16.00
N SER A 262 -38.93 -34.42 -14.83
CA SER A 262 -39.77 -35.60 -14.61
C SER A 262 -41.03 -35.58 -15.48
N GLN A 263 -41.70 -34.43 -15.63
CA GLN A 263 -42.82 -34.28 -16.56
C GLN A 263 -42.40 -34.51 -18.02
N PHE A 264 -41.23 -34.01 -18.43
CA PHE A 264 -40.72 -34.23 -19.78
C PHE A 264 -40.39 -35.70 -20.07
N ASN A 265 -39.84 -36.43 -19.09
CA ASN A 265 -39.59 -37.86 -19.23
C ASN A 265 -40.89 -38.67 -19.31
N VAL A 266 -41.93 -38.33 -18.54
CA VAL A 266 -43.23 -39.00 -18.60
C VAL A 266 -43.90 -38.79 -19.96
N VAL A 267 -43.83 -37.59 -20.54
CA VAL A 267 -44.36 -37.32 -21.89
C VAL A 267 -43.63 -38.13 -22.97
N ASN A 268 -42.30 -38.23 -22.89
CA ASN A 268 -41.51 -39.04 -23.82
C ASN A 268 -41.78 -40.55 -23.71
N ASP A 269 -42.09 -41.06 -22.51
CA ASP A 269 -42.46 -42.46 -22.34
C ASP A 269 -43.89 -42.74 -22.87
N THR A 270 -44.80 -41.78 -22.74
CA THR A 270 -46.17 -41.88 -23.30
C THR A 270 -46.18 -41.82 -24.83
N GLU A 271 -45.29 -41.01 -25.44
CA GLU A 271 -45.13 -40.97 -26.91
C GLU A 271 -44.50 -42.26 -27.46
N LYS A 272 -43.61 -42.93 -26.71
CA LYS A 272 -43.03 -44.23 -27.11
C LYS A 272 -44.02 -45.39 -27.01
N GLU A 273 -44.94 -45.38 -26.05
CA GLU A 273 -46.02 -46.37 -25.98
C GLU A 273 -47.02 -46.18 -27.15
N ASN A 274 -47.40 -44.94 -27.48
CA ASN A 274 -48.31 -44.66 -28.61
C ASN A 274 -47.70 -45.02 -29.99
N VAL A 275 -46.39 -44.88 -30.19
CA VAL A 275 -45.72 -45.29 -31.44
C VAL A 275 -45.58 -46.82 -31.55
N SER A 276 -45.51 -47.52 -30.42
CA SER A 276 -45.43 -48.99 -30.41
C SER A 276 -46.77 -49.65 -30.76
N GLU A 277 -47.90 -49.05 -30.40
CA GLU A 277 -49.23 -49.53 -30.79
C GLU A 277 -49.57 -49.28 -32.27
N GLU A 278 -49.03 -48.23 -32.91
CA GLU A 278 -49.21 -47.97 -34.36
C GLU A 278 -48.37 -48.89 -35.28
N LEU A 279 -47.24 -49.42 -34.79
CA LEU A 279 -46.33 -50.27 -35.57
C LEU A 279 -46.74 -51.76 -35.63
N GLU A 280 -47.58 -52.25 -34.71
CA GLU A 280 -48.10 -53.63 -34.79
C GLU A 280 -49.27 -53.81 -35.79
N GLN A 281 -49.89 -52.73 -36.28
CA GLN A 281 -51.01 -52.84 -37.24
C GLN A 281 -50.61 -52.79 -38.73
N THR A 282 -49.35 -52.54 -39.08
CA THR A 282 -48.95 -52.30 -40.48
C THR A 282 -48.09 -53.40 -41.13
N ASN A 283 -47.66 -54.43 -40.42
CA ASN A 283 -46.69 -55.41 -40.96
C ASN A 283 -47.29 -56.75 -41.46
N GLY A 284 -48.56 -56.75 -41.88
CA GLY A 284 -49.25 -57.93 -42.38
C GLY A 284 -49.62 -57.89 -43.86
N LYS A 285 -48.72 -57.53 -44.79
CA LYS A 285 -48.93 -57.79 -46.23
C LYS A 285 -47.66 -57.69 -47.08
N ASP A 286 -47.33 -58.83 -47.71
CA ASP A 286 -46.51 -59.07 -48.92
C ASP A 286 -45.05 -58.57 -48.94
N SER A 287 -44.08 -59.20 -49.59
CA SER A 287 -43.81 -60.53 -50.18
C SER A 287 -42.42 -60.35 -50.83
N ASP A 288 -41.57 -61.37 -50.69
CA ASP A 288 -40.42 -61.78 -51.53
C ASP A 288 -39.81 -60.77 -52.54
N ASP A 289 -38.48 -60.59 -52.57
CA ASP A 289 -37.54 -61.55 -53.19
C ASP A 289 -36.12 -60.95 -53.42
N VAL A 290 -35.13 -61.85 -53.41
CA VAL A 290 -33.74 -61.79 -53.97
C VAL A 290 -32.67 -60.87 -53.31
N LYS A 291 -31.38 -61.21 -53.08
CA LYS A 291 -30.49 -62.39 -52.91
C LYS A 291 -29.03 -61.86 -53.05
N ALA A 292 -28.09 -62.39 -52.25
CA ALA A 292 -26.63 -62.50 -52.50
C ALA A 292 -25.81 -61.20 -52.71
N GLU A 293 -24.54 -61.03 -52.31
CA GLU A 293 -23.43 -61.89 -51.87
C GLU A 293 -22.36 -60.93 -51.29
N ALA A 294 -21.75 -61.21 -50.14
CA ALA A 294 -20.43 -61.81 -49.96
C ALA A 294 -19.35 -60.80 -49.53
N GLU A 295 -18.67 -61.22 -48.46
CA GLU A 295 -17.55 -60.63 -47.74
C GLU A 295 -16.28 -60.57 -48.61
N GLN A 296 -15.37 -59.62 -48.33
CA GLN A 296 -14.00 -59.98 -47.95
C GLN A 296 -13.17 -58.79 -47.40
N GLU A 297 -12.35 -59.19 -46.44
CA GLU A 297 -11.36 -58.48 -45.63
C GLU A 297 -10.30 -57.71 -46.42
N SER A 298 -9.69 -56.70 -45.79
CA SER A 298 -8.25 -56.77 -45.47
C SER A 298 -7.80 -55.64 -44.54
N GLU A 299 -6.95 -56.05 -43.61
CA GLU A 299 -6.29 -55.27 -42.58
C GLU A 299 -5.21 -54.32 -43.11
N GLY A 300 -4.88 -53.34 -42.26
CA GLY A 300 -3.53 -52.83 -42.05
C GLY A 300 -3.43 -51.31 -42.18
N VAL A 301 -2.65 -50.56 -41.40
CA VAL A 301 -1.72 -50.78 -40.29
C VAL A 301 -1.29 -49.35 -39.86
N THR A 302 -1.05 -49.13 -38.56
CA THR A 302 -0.26 -48.06 -37.86
C THR A 302 0.05 -46.74 -38.59
N GLU A 303 -0.16 -45.56 -38.00
CA GLU A 303 0.56 -45.01 -36.82
C GLU A 303 -0.21 -43.82 -36.24
#